data_AF-A0AAE6WMW9-F1
#
_entry.id   AF-A0AAE6WMW9-F1
#
_cell.length_a   1.000
_cell.length_b   1.000
_cell.length_c   1.000
_cell.angle_alpha   90.00
_cell.angle_beta   90.00
_cell.angle_gamma   90.00
#
_symmetry.space_group_name_H-M   'P 1'
#
loop_
_entity.id
_entity.type
_entity.pdbx_description
1 polymer ?
#
loop_
_entity_poly.entity_id
_entity_poly.type
_entity_poly.pdbx_seq_one_letter_code
_entity_poly.pdbx_strand_id
1 'polypeptide(L)'
;MNKGHSYTWRNDWIRWFESPWSIVEKFKYANDISSRYLLQILGTKRVQRIRGEVGELNTNFIAMRGFDPKLTKEIFIDDLLLQNRYYLDLLFKYFPFRTNENFFMRSTLSFCKECLKKGYHSHLHQVTFLQNCPFHLESLHHKCPKCNQEFKYGCTDKGFSEAFTCNCGYRLFQVERSETFYSTWSINQILKDDKVKKWVDLKNEQREVFQTLQMYPSQELQYSPQTLDGLLEAALPHLLKTSSYITIKSTPRIREIKGQREIQENGQFENIKEKHIRHAFRVQKLHEDLYPSYCRIISSIARHLRHTILHSHKNCIKRYYVDKDNAPKCPFAFAYIHWRTQVERYRNSQDITSISSPMIVTPEEVKFPFQAHNDFFEKLFSQWSKASHDITEESRSSLKWIFGRSVAHVSLLLFYQYLRYASINKEFDQSAYIVPFQTENIRPFFFTIDFLKKEPFHMYLETEQVRSAFLATLNCPHTKIKRERLNHRKMFLTEQE
;
A
#
# COMPACT_ATOMS: atom_id res chain seq x y z
N MET A 1 -21.07 39.95 -4.25
CA MET A 1 -20.32 40.82 -5.17
C MET A 1 -19.27 41.57 -4.37
N ASN A 2 -18.03 41.07 -4.34
CA ASN A 2 -16.93 41.77 -3.67
C ASN A 2 -16.34 42.82 -4.60
N LYS A 3 -16.10 44.01 -4.03
CA LYS A 3 -15.59 45.21 -4.70
C LYS A 3 -14.18 44.97 -5.26
N GLY A 4 -13.97 45.32 -6.54
CA GLY A 4 -12.79 46.05 -7.02
C GLY A 4 -11.42 45.37 -7.14
N HIS A 5 -11.28 44.05 -6.96
CA HIS A 5 -10.00 43.39 -7.24
C HIS A 5 -9.98 42.81 -8.66
N SER A 6 -9.17 43.41 -9.53
CA SER A 6 -8.80 42.81 -10.82
C SER A 6 -7.63 41.87 -10.59
N TYR A 7 -7.78 40.61 -10.95
CA TYR A 7 -6.73 39.61 -10.88
C TYR A 7 -6.16 39.34 -12.28
N THR A 8 -4.86 39.07 -12.36
CA THR A 8 -4.20 38.63 -13.59
C THR A 8 -4.36 37.11 -13.71
N TRP A 9 -5.20 36.68 -14.66
CA TRP A 9 -5.40 35.27 -14.96
C TRP A 9 -5.75 35.07 -16.44
N ARG A 10 -5.25 33.98 -17.04
CA ARG A 10 -5.67 33.53 -18.36
C ARG A 10 -6.00 32.04 -18.33
N ASN A 11 -7.13 31.64 -18.92
CA ASN A 11 -7.56 30.24 -18.88
C ASN A 11 -6.67 29.31 -19.71
N ASP A 12 -6.04 29.84 -20.77
CA ASP A 12 -5.12 29.08 -21.60
C ASP A 12 -3.83 28.70 -20.86
N TRP A 13 -3.63 29.21 -19.64
CA TRP A 13 -2.55 28.75 -18.76
C TRP A 13 -2.82 27.38 -18.14
N ILE A 14 -4.06 26.88 -18.15
CA ILE A 14 -4.40 25.57 -17.62
C ILE A 14 -4.15 24.51 -18.70
N ARG A 15 -3.31 23.53 -18.39
CA ARG A 15 -2.92 22.46 -19.31
C ARG A 15 -3.62 21.14 -19.01
N TRP A 16 -3.54 20.22 -19.97
CA TRP A 16 -4.02 18.86 -19.79
C TRP A 16 -3.35 18.17 -18.59
N PHE A 17 -4.15 17.46 -17.78
CA PHE A 17 -3.76 16.85 -16.50
C PHE A 17 -3.14 17.78 -15.46
N GLU A 18 -3.19 19.10 -15.63
CA GLU A 18 -2.59 20.03 -14.67
C GLU A 18 -3.28 19.95 -13.30
N SER A 19 -2.47 19.86 -12.25
CA SER A 19 -2.97 19.76 -10.87
C SER A 19 -3.47 21.10 -10.32
N PRO A 20 -4.34 21.09 -9.30
CA PRO A 20 -4.71 22.28 -8.54
C PRO A 20 -3.51 23.03 -7.95
N TRP A 21 -2.48 22.31 -7.49
CA TRP A 21 -1.27 22.95 -6.93
C TRP A 21 -0.61 23.87 -7.96
N SER A 22 -0.39 23.37 -9.18
CA SER A 22 0.21 24.13 -10.29
C SER A 22 -0.60 25.38 -10.65
N ILE A 23 -1.93 25.22 -10.77
CA ILE A 23 -2.86 26.30 -11.11
C ILE A 23 -2.83 27.39 -10.03
N VAL A 24 -2.87 26.98 -8.76
CA VAL A 24 -2.79 27.90 -7.62
C VAL A 24 -1.45 28.61 -7.56
N GLU A 25 -0.33 27.91 -7.76
CA GLU A 25 0.99 28.53 -7.73
C GLU A 25 1.19 29.51 -8.90
N LYS A 26 0.66 29.21 -10.10
CA LYS A 26 0.61 30.17 -11.22
C LYS A 26 -0.20 31.42 -10.87
N PHE A 27 -1.37 31.23 -10.25
CA PHE A 27 -2.21 32.35 -9.84
C PHE A 27 -1.52 33.21 -8.78
N LYS A 28 -0.88 32.58 -7.78
CA LYS A 28 -0.05 33.27 -6.78
C LYS A 28 1.09 34.04 -7.42
N TYR A 29 1.80 33.42 -8.36
CA TYR A 29 2.92 34.03 -9.08
C TYR A 29 2.47 35.25 -9.90
N ALA A 30 1.36 35.14 -10.64
CA ALA A 30 0.87 36.21 -11.50
C ALA A 30 0.29 37.42 -10.73
N ASN A 31 -0.07 37.24 -9.46
CA ASN A 31 -0.71 38.26 -8.64
C ASN A 31 0.12 38.69 -7.42
N ASP A 32 1.30 38.08 -7.22
CA ASP A 32 2.17 38.29 -6.06
C ASP A 32 1.44 38.15 -4.71
N ILE A 33 0.77 37.00 -4.53
CA ILE A 33 -0.02 36.72 -3.33
C ILE A 33 0.41 35.46 -2.58
N SER A 34 0.20 35.47 -1.26
CA SER A 34 0.42 34.30 -0.39
C SER A 34 -0.74 33.30 -0.44
N SER A 35 -0.49 32.06 -0.04
CA SER A 35 -1.56 31.05 0.13
C SER A 35 -2.62 31.49 1.15
N ARG A 36 -2.22 32.24 2.19
CA ARG A 36 -3.18 32.80 3.15
C ARG A 36 -4.16 33.76 2.50
N TYR A 37 -3.66 34.68 1.66
CA TYR A 37 -4.52 35.63 0.96
C TYR A 37 -5.39 34.93 -0.08
N LEU A 38 -4.85 33.94 -0.79
CA LEU A 38 -5.63 33.10 -1.70
C LEU A 38 -6.81 32.43 -0.99
N LEU A 39 -6.61 31.84 0.19
CA LEU A 39 -7.69 31.21 0.96
C LEU A 39 -8.72 32.22 1.50
N GLN A 40 -8.35 33.49 1.67
CA GLN A 40 -9.32 34.55 1.99
C GLN A 40 -10.22 34.86 0.78
N ILE A 41 -9.67 34.78 -0.43
CA ILE A 41 -10.41 35.05 -1.68
C ILE A 41 -11.26 33.85 -2.08
N LEU A 42 -10.68 32.65 -2.07
CA LEU A 42 -11.25 31.44 -2.67
C LEU A 42 -11.77 30.42 -1.67
N GLY A 43 -11.46 30.59 -0.38
CA GLY A 43 -11.83 29.63 0.65
C GLY A 43 -13.30 29.71 1.04
N THR A 44 -13.82 28.62 1.59
CA THR A 44 -15.16 28.61 2.21
C THR A 44 -15.23 29.57 3.41
N LYS A 45 -16.43 30.01 3.79
CA LYS A 45 -16.63 30.86 5.00
C LYS A 45 -15.99 30.28 6.26
N ARG A 46 -15.92 28.95 6.37
CA ARG A 46 -15.25 28.25 7.48
C ARG A 46 -13.74 28.49 7.41
N VAL A 47 -13.10 28.22 6.28
CA VAL A 47 -11.64 28.35 6.11
C VAL A 47 -11.18 29.79 6.23
N GLN A 48 -11.95 30.75 5.71
CA GLN A 48 -11.66 32.18 5.84
C GLN A 48 -11.54 32.65 7.30
N ARG A 49 -12.18 31.93 8.24
CA ARG A 49 -12.20 32.25 9.68
C ARG A 49 -11.21 31.45 10.52
N ILE A 50 -10.71 30.32 10.01
CA ILE A 50 -9.80 29.44 10.75
C ILE A 50 -8.43 30.10 10.88
N ARG A 51 -7.88 30.09 12.11
CA ARG A 51 -6.51 30.48 12.42
C ARG A 51 -5.75 29.24 12.93
N GLY A 52 -4.49 29.07 12.54
CA GLY A 52 -3.62 28.00 13.06
C GLY A 52 -3.74 26.64 12.36
N GLU A 53 -3.28 25.57 13.03
CA GLU A 53 -3.03 24.24 12.46
C GLU A 53 -4.29 23.47 12.01
N VAL A 54 -5.46 23.77 12.58
CA VAL A 54 -6.76 23.21 12.16
C VAL A 54 -7.10 23.57 10.69
N GLY A 55 -6.46 24.59 10.14
CA GLY A 55 -6.57 24.96 8.73
C GLY A 55 -5.99 23.91 7.78
N GLU A 56 -4.95 23.18 8.18
CA GLU A 56 -4.19 22.29 7.28
C GLU A 56 -5.00 21.13 6.71
N LEU A 57 -5.97 20.60 7.49
CA LEU A 57 -6.85 19.54 7.02
C LEU A 57 -7.80 20.01 5.89
N ASN A 58 -8.01 21.32 5.77
CA ASN A 58 -8.87 21.91 4.75
C ASN A 58 -8.10 22.40 3.52
N THR A 59 -6.76 22.40 3.54
CA THR A 59 -5.94 22.94 2.45
C THR A 59 -5.40 21.88 1.48
N ASN A 60 -5.74 20.59 1.68
CA ASN A 60 -5.30 19.50 0.80
C ASN A 60 -5.85 19.67 -0.63
N PHE A 61 -4.97 19.64 -1.63
CA PHE A 61 -5.31 19.79 -3.05
C PHE A 61 -5.92 18.55 -3.70
N ILE A 62 -5.87 17.37 -3.06
CA ILE A 62 -6.58 16.18 -3.54
C ILE A 62 -8.09 16.41 -3.42
N ALA A 63 -8.54 16.76 -2.21
CA ALA A 63 -9.96 16.89 -1.87
C ALA A 63 -10.53 18.27 -2.17
N MET A 64 -9.67 19.30 -2.14
CA MET A 64 -10.03 20.71 -2.27
C MET A 64 -11.15 21.19 -1.32
N ARG A 65 -11.33 20.53 -0.16
CA ARG A 65 -12.46 20.77 0.77
C ARG A 65 -12.52 22.20 1.32
N GLY A 66 -11.39 22.91 1.34
CA GLY A 66 -11.32 24.28 1.84
C GLY A 66 -11.74 25.34 0.83
N PHE A 67 -11.92 25.01 -0.44
CA PHE A 67 -12.23 25.95 -1.51
C PHE A 67 -13.74 26.07 -1.74
N ASP A 68 -14.20 27.28 -2.01
CA ASP A 68 -15.60 27.56 -2.36
C ASP A 68 -15.81 27.37 -3.87
N PRO A 69 -16.71 26.46 -4.31
CA PRO A 69 -16.96 26.21 -5.73
C PRO A 69 -17.43 27.45 -6.50
N LYS A 70 -18.17 28.36 -5.86
CA LYS A 70 -18.67 29.57 -6.53
C LYS A 70 -17.53 30.56 -6.76
N LEU A 71 -16.73 30.81 -5.74
CA LEU A 71 -15.62 31.78 -5.83
C LEU A 71 -14.52 31.29 -6.78
N THR A 72 -14.23 29.99 -6.77
CA THR A 72 -13.28 29.40 -7.72
C THR A 72 -13.76 29.52 -9.16
N LYS A 73 -15.05 29.27 -9.44
CA LYS A 73 -15.65 29.46 -10.78
C LYS A 73 -15.72 30.92 -11.23
N GLU A 74 -15.83 31.87 -10.30
CA GLU A 74 -15.81 33.30 -10.63
C GLU A 74 -14.42 33.77 -11.10
N ILE A 75 -13.34 33.19 -10.56
CA ILE A 75 -11.96 33.58 -10.88
C ILE A 75 -11.36 32.73 -12.01
N PHE A 76 -11.49 31.41 -11.89
CA PHE A 76 -11.10 30.47 -12.92
C PHE A 76 -12.34 30.20 -13.75
N ILE A 77 -12.40 30.70 -14.99
CA ILE A 77 -13.58 30.57 -15.86
C ILE A 77 -14.01 29.10 -15.99
N ASP A 78 -13.06 28.17 -15.88
CA ASP A 78 -13.31 26.75 -15.65
C ASP A 78 -13.33 26.43 -14.15
N ASP A 79 -14.37 25.70 -13.71
CA ASP A 79 -14.51 25.26 -12.32
C ASP A 79 -13.34 24.34 -11.93
N LEU A 80 -12.38 24.89 -11.20
CA LEU A 80 -11.17 24.20 -10.75
C LEU A 80 -11.49 22.92 -9.96
N LEU A 81 -12.56 22.93 -9.14
CA LEU A 81 -12.96 21.76 -8.36
C LEU A 81 -13.51 20.68 -9.28
N LEU A 82 -14.35 21.08 -10.25
CA LEU A 82 -14.91 20.16 -11.24
C LEU A 82 -13.81 19.54 -12.10
N GLN A 83 -12.83 20.33 -12.52
CA GLN A 83 -11.70 19.87 -13.31
C GLN A 83 -10.80 18.90 -12.53
N ASN A 84 -10.45 19.24 -11.28
CA ASN A 84 -9.71 18.33 -10.39
C ASN A 84 -10.45 17.01 -10.22
N ARG A 85 -11.76 17.08 -9.94
CA ARG A 85 -12.60 15.89 -9.79
C ARG A 85 -12.68 15.07 -11.09
N TYR A 86 -12.78 15.72 -12.24
CA TYR A 86 -12.79 15.05 -13.54
C TYR A 86 -11.52 14.21 -13.74
N TYR A 87 -10.33 14.77 -13.48
CA TYR A 87 -9.08 14.01 -13.61
C TYR A 87 -8.94 12.91 -12.57
N LEU A 88 -9.36 13.15 -11.32
CA LEU A 88 -9.38 12.10 -10.30
C LEU A 88 -10.35 10.97 -10.66
N ASP A 89 -11.52 11.29 -11.21
CA ASP A 89 -12.50 10.30 -11.67
C ASP A 89 -11.96 9.53 -12.90
N LEU A 90 -11.31 10.21 -13.84
CA LEU A 90 -10.65 9.57 -14.99
C LEU A 90 -9.60 8.54 -14.54
N LEU A 91 -8.85 8.84 -13.48
CA LEU A 91 -7.82 7.94 -12.96
C LEU A 91 -8.40 6.84 -12.05
N PHE A 92 -9.34 7.18 -11.16
CA PHE A 92 -9.66 6.35 -10.00
C PHE A 92 -11.16 6.05 -9.76
N LYS A 93 -12.09 6.55 -10.57
CA LYS A 93 -13.55 6.38 -10.36
C LYS A 93 -13.97 4.93 -10.13
N TYR A 94 -13.31 4.00 -10.83
CA TYR A 94 -13.62 2.58 -10.82
C TYR A 94 -13.00 1.82 -9.64
N PHE A 95 -12.09 2.43 -8.87
CA PHE A 95 -11.46 1.73 -7.74
C PHE A 95 -12.36 1.77 -6.49
N PRO A 96 -12.46 0.67 -5.72
CA PRO A 96 -13.28 0.63 -4.50
C PRO A 96 -12.73 1.53 -3.38
N PHE A 97 -11.45 1.89 -3.43
CA PHE A 97 -10.79 2.75 -2.45
C PHE A 97 -10.88 4.25 -2.76
N ARG A 98 -11.68 4.67 -3.75
CA ARG A 98 -11.75 6.08 -4.20
C ARG A 98 -12.09 7.10 -3.11
N THR A 99 -12.73 6.67 -2.02
CA THR A 99 -13.04 7.54 -0.88
C THR A 99 -11.84 7.80 0.02
N ASN A 100 -10.80 6.96 -0.06
CA ASN A 100 -9.52 7.20 0.60
C ASN A 100 -8.60 7.98 -0.33
N GLU A 101 -8.69 9.30 -0.23
CA GLU A 101 -7.93 10.27 -1.03
C GLU A 101 -6.41 10.01 -1.02
N ASN A 102 -5.86 9.47 0.07
CA ASN A 102 -4.41 9.24 0.22
C ASN A 102 -3.95 7.85 -0.21
N PHE A 103 -4.85 6.98 -0.66
CA PHE A 103 -4.48 5.62 -1.06
C PHE A 103 -3.71 5.62 -2.40
N PHE A 104 -4.23 6.33 -3.39
CA PHE A 104 -3.61 6.46 -4.71
C PHE A 104 -2.88 7.78 -4.94
N MET A 105 -3.06 8.77 -4.05
CA MET A 105 -2.44 10.08 -4.17
C MET A 105 -1.50 10.35 -2.99
N ARG A 106 -0.33 10.91 -3.28
CA ARG A 106 0.65 11.33 -2.29
C ARG A 106 0.15 12.57 -1.54
N SER A 107 0.41 12.61 -0.24
CA SER A 107 0.13 13.77 0.61
C SER A 107 1.25 14.83 0.57
N THR A 108 2.46 14.42 0.17
CA THR A 108 3.61 15.30 -0.08
C THR A 108 3.70 15.62 -1.57
N LEU A 109 4.13 16.84 -1.89
CA LEU A 109 4.27 17.29 -3.27
C LEU A 109 5.42 16.53 -3.94
N SER A 110 5.08 15.56 -4.78
CA SER A 110 5.99 14.96 -5.74
C SER A 110 6.03 15.72 -7.06
N PHE A 111 7.20 15.95 -7.65
CA PHE A 111 7.33 16.77 -8.85
C PHE A 111 8.50 16.37 -9.77
N CYS A 112 8.38 16.72 -11.04
CA CYS A 112 9.44 16.64 -12.04
C CYS A 112 10.14 18.00 -12.16
N LYS A 113 11.47 18.03 -12.20
CA LYS A 113 12.22 19.30 -12.27
C LYS A 113 11.98 19.98 -13.61
N GLU A 114 12.01 19.23 -14.70
CA GLU A 114 11.80 19.77 -16.05
C GLU A 114 10.37 20.28 -16.27
N CYS A 115 9.37 19.66 -15.63
CA CYS A 115 8.00 20.18 -15.62
C CYS A 115 7.90 21.49 -14.82
N LEU A 116 8.45 21.53 -13.60
CA LEU A 116 8.36 22.71 -12.74
C LEU A 116 9.12 23.92 -13.27
N LYS A 117 10.25 23.72 -13.97
CA LYS A 117 10.95 24.81 -14.66
C LYS A 117 10.01 25.59 -15.59
N LYS A 118 9.04 24.91 -16.20
CA LYS A 118 8.01 25.49 -17.09
C LYS A 118 6.72 25.88 -16.36
N GLY A 119 6.73 25.87 -15.03
CA GLY A 119 5.59 26.17 -14.17
C GLY A 119 4.47 25.14 -14.29
N TYR A 120 4.77 23.88 -14.64
CA TYR A 120 3.77 22.83 -14.80
C TYR A 120 3.93 21.74 -13.74
N HIS A 121 2.82 21.32 -13.15
CA HIS A 121 2.75 20.12 -12.34
C HIS A 121 1.44 19.36 -12.61
N SER A 122 1.54 18.05 -12.79
CA SER A 122 0.45 17.16 -13.19
C SER A 122 -0.14 16.38 -12.02
N HIS A 123 -1.43 16.00 -12.11
CA HIS A 123 -2.02 15.00 -11.23
C HIS A 123 -1.22 13.69 -11.22
N LEU A 124 -0.65 13.31 -12.38
CA LEU A 124 0.13 12.08 -12.52
C LEU A 124 1.39 12.07 -11.65
N HIS A 125 1.97 13.24 -11.33
CA HIS A 125 3.10 13.30 -10.41
C HIS A 125 2.70 12.90 -8.98
N GLN A 126 1.43 13.06 -8.60
CA GLN A 126 0.97 12.68 -7.26
C GLN A 126 0.49 11.24 -7.15
N VAL A 127 0.41 10.50 -8.25
CA VAL A 127 -0.03 9.10 -8.21
C VAL A 127 1.03 8.22 -7.55
N THR A 128 0.67 7.58 -6.43
CA THR A 128 1.59 6.89 -5.52
C THR A 128 2.47 5.84 -6.18
N PHE A 129 1.96 5.10 -7.14
CA PHE A 129 2.74 4.06 -7.82
C PHE A 129 3.54 4.56 -9.05
N LEU A 130 3.43 5.83 -9.44
CA LEU A 130 4.26 6.42 -10.50
C LEU A 130 5.52 7.05 -9.90
N GLN A 131 6.69 6.44 -10.12
CA GLN A 131 7.98 6.94 -9.60
C GLN A 131 8.72 7.87 -10.56
N ASN A 132 8.37 7.79 -11.84
CA ASN A 132 8.97 8.60 -12.89
C ASN A 132 7.91 9.56 -13.47
N CYS A 133 8.36 10.73 -13.90
CA CYS A 133 7.57 11.69 -14.64
C CYS A 133 7.12 11.06 -15.97
N PRO A 134 5.82 10.98 -16.27
CA PRO A 134 5.40 10.34 -17.51
C PRO A 134 5.58 11.24 -18.75
N PHE A 135 6.01 12.49 -18.57
CA PHE A 135 6.30 13.45 -19.64
C PHE A 135 7.80 13.54 -19.98
N HIS A 136 8.68 13.30 -18.99
CA HIS A 136 10.14 13.42 -19.15
C HIS A 136 10.90 12.13 -18.86
N LEU A 137 10.23 11.10 -18.34
CA LEU A 137 10.77 9.77 -17.99
C LEU A 137 11.91 9.81 -16.94
N GLU A 138 12.04 10.91 -16.21
CA GLU A 138 12.97 11.07 -15.09
C GLU A 138 12.30 10.78 -13.74
N SER A 139 13.09 10.43 -12.72
CA SER A 139 12.56 10.18 -11.37
C SER A 139 11.91 11.43 -10.77
N LEU A 140 10.77 11.23 -10.11
CA LEU A 140 10.09 12.30 -9.39
C LEU A 140 10.84 12.65 -8.09
N HIS A 141 10.81 13.93 -7.74
CA HIS A 141 11.40 14.48 -6.53
C HIS A 141 10.33 14.82 -5.51
N HIS A 142 10.67 14.72 -4.23
CA HIS A 142 9.77 15.04 -3.11
C HIS A 142 10.35 16.10 -2.16
N LYS A 143 11.58 16.55 -2.47
CA LYS A 143 12.39 17.42 -1.63
C LYS A 143 13.03 18.52 -2.46
N CYS A 144 13.26 19.66 -1.84
CA CYS A 144 14.05 20.74 -2.42
C CYS A 144 15.45 20.26 -2.81
N PRO A 145 15.92 20.48 -4.05
CA PRO A 145 17.25 20.05 -4.47
C PRO A 145 18.41 20.72 -3.71
N LYS A 146 18.16 21.87 -3.08
CA LYS A 146 19.19 22.65 -2.36
C LYS A 146 19.21 22.37 -0.86
N CYS A 147 18.06 22.33 -0.20
CA CYS A 147 17.98 22.22 1.27
C CYS A 147 17.28 20.94 1.77
N ASN A 148 16.87 20.04 0.88
CA ASN A 148 16.15 18.80 1.20
C ASN A 148 14.81 18.97 1.95
N GLN A 149 14.28 20.19 2.02
CA GLN A 149 12.95 20.46 2.58
C GLN A 149 11.86 19.72 1.79
N GLU A 150 10.99 19.00 2.50
CA GLU A 150 9.78 18.41 1.92
C GLU A 150 8.66 19.45 1.83
N PHE A 151 7.82 19.30 0.81
CA PHE A 151 6.70 20.19 0.53
C PHE A 151 5.38 19.45 0.73
N LYS A 152 4.40 20.11 1.35
CA LYS A 152 3.04 19.56 1.46
C LYS A 152 2.28 19.74 0.14
N TYR A 153 1.48 18.75 -0.26
CA TYR A 153 0.56 18.90 -1.39
C TYR A 153 -0.74 19.59 -0.95
N GLY A 154 -0.64 20.89 -0.67
CA GLY A 154 -1.77 21.69 -0.21
C GLY A 154 -1.52 23.18 -0.34
N CYS A 155 -2.58 23.97 -0.15
CA CYS A 155 -2.51 25.43 -0.18
C CYS A 155 -1.87 25.96 1.11
N THR A 156 -0.55 26.06 1.11
CA THR A 156 0.24 26.51 2.26
C THR A 156 1.55 27.14 1.81
N ASP A 157 1.99 28.16 2.55
CA ASP A 157 3.33 28.74 2.38
C ASP A 157 4.38 27.97 3.20
N LYS A 158 4.01 26.89 3.90
CA LYS A 158 4.99 26.06 4.63
C LYS A 158 5.97 25.41 3.66
N GLY A 159 7.22 25.87 3.70
CA GLY A 159 8.32 25.42 2.85
C GLY A 159 8.59 26.33 1.64
N PHE A 160 7.72 27.31 1.39
CA PHE A 160 7.81 28.24 0.26
C PHE A 160 7.86 29.69 0.74
N SER A 161 8.83 30.46 0.24
CA SER A 161 8.90 31.89 0.52
C SER A 161 7.96 32.67 -0.40
N GLU A 162 7.82 32.21 -1.63
CA GLU A 162 7.02 32.78 -2.70
C GLU A 162 6.53 31.64 -3.62
N ALA A 163 5.68 31.98 -4.59
CA ALA A 163 5.22 31.02 -5.58
C ALA A 163 6.40 30.34 -6.28
N PHE A 164 6.38 29.00 -6.33
CA PHE A 164 7.48 28.18 -6.88
C PHE A 164 8.88 28.41 -6.27
N THR A 165 9.01 29.05 -5.10
CA THR A 165 10.32 29.34 -4.50
C THR A 165 10.40 28.77 -3.10
N CYS A 166 11.36 27.87 -2.88
CA CYS A 166 11.60 27.29 -1.56
C CYS A 166 12.16 28.35 -0.59
N ASN A 167 11.88 28.20 0.71
CA ASN A 167 12.44 29.06 1.78
C ASN A 167 13.97 29.25 1.74
N CYS A 168 14.72 28.31 1.15
CA CYS A 168 16.17 28.44 0.97
C CYS A 168 16.59 29.30 -0.24
N GLY A 169 15.62 29.93 -0.92
CA GLY A 169 15.78 30.72 -2.14
C GLY A 169 15.91 29.89 -3.42
N TYR A 170 15.79 28.56 -3.36
CA TYR A 170 15.82 27.74 -4.57
C TYR A 170 14.53 27.94 -5.38
N ARG A 171 14.67 28.45 -6.60
CA ARG A 171 13.56 28.67 -7.54
C ARG A 171 13.29 27.38 -8.33
N LEU A 172 12.09 26.83 -8.16
CA LEU A 172 11.62 25.65 -8.89
C LEU A 172 11.15 26.02 -10.30
N PHE A 173 10.55 27.21 -10.42
CA PHE A 173 10.17 27.81 -11.71
C PHE A 173 11.30 28.68 -12.25
N GLN A 174 11.61 28.51 -13.53
CA GLN A 174 12.73 29.20 -14.18
C GLN A 174 12.22 29.79 -15.49
N VAL A 175 12.18 31.12 -15.56
CA VAL A 175 11.87 31.85 -16.79
C VAL A 175 13.19 32.33 -17.37
N GLU A 176 13.47 31.98 -18.62
CA GLU A 176 14.63 32.53 -19.32
C GLU A 176 14.47 34.04 -19.49
N ARG A 177 15.57 34.80 -19.44
CA ARG A 177 15.51 36.27 -19.46
C ARG A 177 14.83 36.83 -20.73
N SER A 178 14.83 36.07 -21.83
CA SER A 178 14.23 36.43 -23.11
C SER A 178 12.77 35.98 -23.26
N GLU A 179 12.23 35.19 -22.33
CA GLU A 179 10.89 34.62 -22.42
C GLU A 179 9.95 35.25 -21.39
N THR A 180 8.68 35.38 -21.76
CA THR A 180 7.64 35.73 -20.80
C THR A 180 7.07 34.46 -20.18
N PHE A 181 6.84 34.45 -18.87
CA PHE A 181 6.35 33.25 -18.16
C PHE A 181 5.07 32.68 -18.79
N TYR A 182 4.17 33.55 -19.26
CA TYR A 182 2.88 33.16 -19.84
C TYR A 182 3.03 32.42 -21.18
N SER A 183 4.11 32.64 -21.93
CA SER A 183 4.36 31.90 -23.19
C SER A 183 4.62 30.42 -22.92
N THR A 184 5.38 30.11 -21.86
CA THR A 184 5.63 28.72 -21.45
C THR A 184 4.38 28.06 -20.88
N TRP A 185 3.46 28.86 -20.30
CA TRP A 185 2.27 28.37 -19.62
C TRP A 185 1.17 27.85 -20.52
N SER A 186 1.12 28.30 -21.78
CA SER A 186 0.11 27.86 -22.74
C SER A 186 0.53 26.61 -23.55
N ILE A 187 1.74 26.05 -23.33
CA ILE A 187 2.25 24.91 -24.11
C ILE A 187 1.97 23.59 -23.39
N ASN A 188 1.13 22.74 -23.98
CA ASN A 188 0.83 21.41 -23.45
C ASN A 188 2.06 20.49 -23.42
N GLN A 189 2.12 19.64 -22.38
CA GLN A 189 3.13 18.59 -22.29
C GLN A 189 2.66 17.34 -23.04
N ILE A 190 3.60 16.66 -23.70
CA ILE A 190 3.33 15.41 -24.40
C ILE A 190 3.57 14.26 -23.42
N LEU A 191 2.58 13.39 -23.25
CA LEU A 191 2.71 12.16 -22.48
C LEU A 191 3.59 11.16 -23.25
N LYS A 192 4.76 10.83 -22.69
CA LYS A 192 5.77 9.96 -23.32
C LYS A 192 5.76 8.53 -22.79
N ASP A 193 5.29 8.32 -21.56
CA ASP A 193 5.23 6.99 -20.96
C ASP A 193 4.08 6.17 -21.56
N ASP A 194 4.41 5.12 -22.30
CA ASP A 194 3.44 4.24 -22.95
C ASP A 194 2.52 3.51 -21.98
N LYS A 195 3.00 3.16 -20.77
CA LYS A 195 2.18 2.48 -19.76
C LYS A 195 1.14 3.44 -19.21
N VAL A 196 1.55 4.66 -18.90
CA VAL A 196 0.64 5.70 -18.40
C VAL A 196 -0.33 6.12 -19.49
N LYS A 197 0.11 6.22 -20.75
CA LYS A 197 -0.77 6.48 -21.89
C LYS A 197 -1.83 5.40 -22.04
N LYS A 198 -1.44 4.12 -22.04
CA LYS A 198 -2.38 2.98 -22.06
C LYS A 198 -3.39 3.04 -20.91
N TRP A 199 -2.94 3.41 -19.71
CA TRP A 199 -3.82 3.52 -18.55
C TRP A 199 -4.86 4.65 -18.69
N VAL A 200 -4.44 5.81 -19.16
CA VAL A 200 -5.34 6.96 -19.42
C VAL A 200 -6.32 6.63 -20.56
N ASP A 201 -5.88 5.87 -21.57
CA ASP A 201 -6.67 5.53 -22.75
C ASP A 201 -7.58 4.29 -22.57
N LEU A 202 -7.60 3.66 -21.38
CA LEU A 202 -8.48 2.51 -21.12
C LEU A 202 -9.96 2.89 -21.34
N LYS A 203 -10.67 2.04 -22.07
CA LYS A 203 -12.12 2.15 -22.27
C LYS A 203 -12.88 1.81 -20.99
N ASN A 204 -14.14 2.26 -20.87
CA ASN A 204 -14.96 2.00 -19.70
C ASN A 204 -15.08 0.51 -19.35
N GLU A 205 -15.31 -0.36 -20.35
CA GLU A 205 -15.38 -1.82 -20.18
C GLU A 205 -14.08 -2.40 -19.57
N GLN A 206 -12.92 -1.89 -19.98
CA GLN A 206 -11.62 -2.31 -19.44
C GLN A 206 -11.40 -1.79 -18.02
N ARG A 207 -12.02 -0.66 -17.65
CA ARG A 207 -11.92 -0.07 -16.30
C ARG A 207 -12.84 -0.76 -15.29
N GLU A 208 -13.90 -1.44 -15.73
CA GLU A 208 -14.84 -2.12 -14.83
C GLU A 208 -14.18 -3.16 -13.93
N VAL A 209 -13.13 -3.82 -14.41
CA VAL A 209 -12.34 -4.76 -13.61
C VAL A 209 -11.78 -4.11 -12.34
N PHE A 210 -11.50 -2.80 -12.35
CA PHE A 210 -10.98 -2.10 -11.18
C PHE A 210 -11.99 -2.02 -10.03
N GLN A 211 -13.29 -2.16 -10.30
CA GLN A 211 -14.33 -2.23 -9.26
C GLN A 211 -14.24 -3.52 -8.45
N THR A 212 -13.67 -4.56 -9.06
CA THR A 212 -13.48 -5.88 -8.44
C THR A 212 -12.15 -5.99 -7.71
N LEU A 213 -11.29 -4.96 -7.78
CA LEU A 213 -9.95 -5.01 -7.22
C LEU A 213 -9.95 -4.95 -5.68
N GLN A 214 -9.42 -5.99 -5.04
CA GLN A 214 -9.17 -6.02 -3.61
C GLN A 214 -7.66 -5.94 -3.37
N MET A 215 -7.19 -4.75 -3.00
CA MET A 215 -5.76 -4.48 -2.80
C MET A 215 -5.41 -4.55 -1.31
N TYR A 216 -4.31 -5.23 -0.98
CA TYR A 216 -3.76 -5.16 0.36
C TYR A 216 -3.16 -3.77 0.58
N PRO A 217 -3.61 -3.00 1.59
CA PRO A 217 -3.07 -1.68 1.85
C PRO A 217 -1.63 -1.82 2.35
N SER A 218 -0.68 -1.31 1.57
CA SER A 218 0.72 -1.21 1.94
C SER A 218 1.24 0.17 1.58
N GLN A 219 2.02 0.79 2.48
CA GLN A 219 2.76 2.01 2.15
C GLN A 219 3.71 1.79 0.96
N GLU A 220 4.11 0.55 0.68
CA GLU A 220 4.90 0.20 -0.51
C GLU A 220 4.16 0.32 -1.83
N LEU A 221 2.84 0.47 -1.83
CA LEU A 221 2.16 0.90 -3.05
C LEU A 221 2.77 2.21 -3.58
N GLN A 222 3.24 3.07 -2.67
CA GLN A 222 3.92 4.32 -3.01
C GLN A 222 5.35 4.13 -3.54
N TYR A 223 5.91 2.93 -3.44
CA TYR A 223 7.30 2.62 -3.75
C TYR A 223 7.45 1.47 -4.75
N SER A 224 6.34 0.86 -5.21
CA SER A 224 6.34 -0.17 -6.24
C SER A 224 6.18 0.46 -7.63
N PRO A 225 7.26 0.64 -8.41
CA PRO A 225 7.16 1.18 -9.77
C PRO A 225 6.43 0.24 -10.72
N GLN A 226 6.21 -1.00 -10.32
CA GLN A 226 5.60 -2.05 -11.12
C GLN A 226 4.09 -2.15 -10.92
N THR A 227 3.50 -1.49 -9.91
CA THR A 227 2.06 -1.62 -9.62
C THR A 227 1.18 -1.33 -10.85
N LEU A 228 1.54 -0.35 -11.67
CA LEU A 228 0.81 -0.06 -12.91
C LEU A 228 0.82 -1.24 -13.90
N ASP A 229 1.92 -2.00 -13.96
CA ASP A 229 2.03 -3.20 -14.80
C ASP A 229 0.97 -4.24 -14.40
N GLY A 230 0.84 -4.50 -13.10
CA GLY A 230 -0.17 -5.42 -12.59
C GLY A 230 -1.59 -4.93 -12.86
N LEU A 231 -1.86 -3.64 -12.65
CA LEU A 231 -3.19 -3.06 -12.92
C LEU A 231 -3.56 -3.16 -14.41
N LEU A 232 -2.60 -2.89 -15.30
CA LEU A 232 -2.81 -3.04 -16.74
C LEU A 232 -2.96 -4.50 -17.16
N GLU A 233 -2.23 -5.44 -16.57
CA GLU A 233 -2.41 -6.88 -16.80
C GLU A 233 -3.80 -7.36 -16.36
N ALA A 234 -4.32 -6.84 -15.24
CA ALA A 234 -5.69 -7.14 -14.81
C ALA A 234 -6.75 -6.58 -15.77
N ALA A 235 -6.53 -5.38 -16.32
CA ALA A 235 -7.46 -4.76 -17.26
C ALA A 235 -7.39 -5.30 -18.69
N LEU A 236 -6.23 -5.80 -19.10
CA LEU A 236 -5.95 -6.26 -20.46
C LEU A 236 -5.27 -7.65 -20.45
N PRO A 237 -5.89 -8.68 -19.86
CA PRO A 237 -5.25 -9.96 -19.55
C PRO A 237 -4.80 -10.77 -20.77
N HIS A 238 -5.35 -10.47 -21.95
CA HIS A 238 -5.00 -11.13 -23.21
C HIS A 238 -3.97 -10.36 -24.04
N LEU A 239 -3.72 -9.08 -23.73
CA LEU A 239 -2.85 -8.20 -24.51
C LEU A 239 -1.55 -7.88 -23.78
N LEU A 240 -1.54 -7.96 -22.45
CA LEU A 240 -0.40 -7.62 -21.63
C LEU A 240 -0.08 -8.79 -20.71
N LYS A 241 1.15 -9.28 -20.80
CA LYS A 241 1.74 -10.17 -19.82
C LYS A 241 3.07 -9.59 -19.44
N THR A 242 3.21 -9.21 -18.18
CA THR A 242 4.42 -8.55 -17.70
C THR A 242 5.29 -9.54 -16.97
N SER A 243 6.61 -9.41 -17.09
CA SER A 243 7.54 -10.17 -16.23
C SER A 243 7.51 -9.68 -14.79
N SER A 244 6.93 -8.51 -14.55
CA SER A 244 6.81 -7.84 -13.26
C SER A 244 5.80 -8.52 -12.33
N TYR A 245 4.78 -9.19 -12.88
CA TYR A 245 3.70 -9.81 -12.10
C TYR A 245 3.50 -11.31 -12.42
N ILE A 246 3.12 -12.06 -11.38
CA ILE A 246 2.61 -13.43 -11.49
C ILE A 246 1.11 -13.39 -11.25
N THR A 247 0.34 -13.83 -12.24
CA THR A 247 -1.11 -14.01 -12.15
C THR A 247 -1.44 -15.45 -11.79
N ILE A 248 -2.05 -15.66 -10.62
CA ILE A 248 -2.52 -16.96 -10.14
C ILE A 248 -4.04 -17.01 -10.26
N LYS A 249 -4.56 -17.98 -11.00
CA LYS A 249 -6.00 -18.15 -11.24
C LYS A 249 -6.59 -19.25 -10.35
N SER A 250 -7.82 -19.07 -9.88
CA SER A 250 -8.57 -20.14 -9.24
C SER A 250 -9.06 -21.15 -10.28
N THR A 251 -9.46 -22.33 -9.82
CA THR A 251 -10.21 -23.28 -10.65
C THR A 251 -11.49 -22.61 -11.16
N PRO A 252 -11.93 -22.88 -12.41
CA PRO A 252 -13.24 -22.46 -12.88
C PRO A 252 -14.35 -22.95 -11.95
N ARG A 253 -15.39 -22.14 -11.75
CA ARG A 253 -16.54 -22.46 -10.88
C ARG A 253 -16.16 -22.80 -9.42
N ILE A 254 -15.05 -22.25 -8.90
CA ILE A 254 -14.62 -22.50 -7.51
C ILE A 254 -15.72 -22.26 -6.46
N ARG A 255 -16.61 -21.29 -6.73
CA ARG A 255 -17.79 -20.96 -5.91
C ARG A 255 -18.83 -22.07 -5.80
N GLU A 256 -18.77 -23.06 -6.67
CA GLU A 256 -19.71 -24.17 -6.72
C GLU A 256 -19.11 -25.46 -6.18
N ILE A 257 -17.80 -25.46 -5.89
CA ILE A 257 -17.10 -26.62 -5.34
C ILE A 257 -17.40 -26.72 -3.84
N LYS A 258 -18.37 -27.56 -3.49
CA LYS A 258 -18.72 -27.86 -2.09
C LYS A 258 -18.22 -29.25 -1.71
N GLY A 259 -17.56 -29.36 -0.56
CA GLY A 259 -17.14 -30.65 -0.01
C GLY A 259 -18.33 -31.42 0.58
N GLN A 260 -18.23 -32.75 0.69
CA GLN A 260 -19.29 -33.59 1.28
C GLN A 260 -19.72 -33.11 2.67
N ARG A 261 -18.75 -32.74 3.52
CA ARG A 261 -19.01 -32.18 4.85
C ARG A 261 -19.85 -30.89 4.78
N GLU A 262 -19.52 -29.99 3.86
CA GLU A 262 -20.26 -28.73 3.67
C GLU A 262 -21.70 -29.00 3.21
N ILE A 263 -21.89 -29.97 2.31
CA ILE A 263 -23.22 -30.37 1.82
C ILE A 263 -24.08 -30.92 2.96
N GLN A 264 -23.52 -31.82 3.78
CA GLN A 264 -24.20 -32.41 4.93
C GLN A 264 -24.58 -31.34 5.98
N GLU A 265 -23.64 -30.47 6.33
CA GLU A 265 -23.88 -29.38 7.30
C GLU A 265 -24.95 -28.41 6.77
N ASN A 266 -24.94 -28.07 5.47
CA ASN A 266 -25.97 -27.24 4.85
C ASN A 266 -27.37 -27.84 4.97
N GLY A 267 -27.52 -29.15 4.73
CA GLY A 267 -28.80 -29.84 4.92
C GLY A 267 -29.28 -29.83 6.38
N GLN A 268 -28.35 -29.93 7.35
CA GLN A 268 -28.71 -29.82 8.78
C GLN A 268 -29.21 -28.42 9.14
N PHE A 269 -28.61 -27.37 8.56
CA PHE A 269 -29.00 -25.98 8.83
C PHE A 269 -30.37 -25.61 8.28
N GLU A 270 -30.85 -26.27 7.22
CA GLU A 270 -32.19 -26.03 6.67
C GLU A 270 -33.31 -26.34 7.67
N ASN A 271 -33.06 -27.25 8.62
CA ASN A 271 -34.01 -27.59 9.68
C ASN A 271 -34.13 -26.52 10.78
N ILE A 272 -33.21 -25.55 10.82
CA ILE A 272 -33.21 -24.46 11.81
C ILE A 272 -34.11 -23.33 11.30
N LYS A 273 -35.29 -23.18 11.91
CA LYS A 273 -36.29 -22.17 11.51
C LYS A 273 -35.82 -20.73 11.76
N GLU A 274 -35.11 -20.49 12.85
CA GLU A 274 -34.68 -19.15 13.25
C GLU A 274 -33.44 -18.69 12.46
N LYS A 275 -33.61 -17.65 11.62
CA LYS A 275 -32.56 -17.17 10.72
C LYS A 275 -31.27 -16.76 11.44
N HIS A 276 -31.37 -16.10 12.59
CA HIS A 276 -30.23 -15.61 13.35
C HIS A 276 -29.44 -16.76 14.01
N ILE A 277 -30.13 -17.74 14.60
CA ILE A 277 -29.53 -18.96 15.14
C ILE A 277 -28.82 -19.74 14.03
N ARG A 278 -29.51 -19.93 12.90
CA ARG A 278 -28.94 -20.61 11.71
C ARG A 278 -27.66 -19.93 11.22
N HIS A 279 -27.66 -18.61 11.11
CA HIS A 279 -26.48 -17.85 10.71
C HIS A 279 -25.32 -18.02 11.71
N ALA A 280 -25.59 -17.92 13.02
CA ALA A 280 -24.56 -18.10 14.05
C ALA A 280 -23.88 -19.49 13.98
N PHE A 281 -24.66 -20.57 13.83
CA PHE A 281 -24.11 -21.91 13.64
C PHE A 281 -23.29 -22.04 12.35
N ARG A 282 -23.76 -21.43 11.25
CA ARG A 282 -23.02 -21.43 9.98
C ARG A 282 -21.68 -20.70 10.11
N VAL A 283 -21.66 -19.54 10.78
CA VAL A 283 -20.41 -18.79 11.05
C VAL A 283 -19.44 -19.63 11.88
N GLN A 284 -19.93 -20.30 12.93
CA GLN A 284 -19.11 -21.19 13.75
C GLN A 284 -18.49 -22.32 12.91
N LYS A 285 -19.29 -23.03 12.10
CA LYS A 285 -18.79 -24.11 11.24
C LYS A 285 -17.85 -23.61 10.14
N LEU A 286 -18.09 -22.40 9.63
CA LEU A 286 -17.18 -21.77 8.70
C LEU A 286 -15.82 -21.48 9.37
N HIS A 287 -15.82 -20.93 10.59
CA HIS A 287 -14.59 -20.71 11.35
C HIS A 287 -13.84 -22.01 11.66
N GLU A 288 -14.55 -23.06 12.09
CA GLU A 288 -14.00 -24.40 12.36
C GLU A 288 -13.30 -25.02 11.14
N ASP A 289 -13.64 -24.62 9.92
CA ASP A 289 -13.02 -25.12 8.70
C ASP A 289 -11.91 -24.19 8.17
N LEU A 290 -12.13 -22.88 8.22
CA LEU A 290 -11.18 -21.88 7.73
C LEU A 290 -9.95 -21.77 8.63
N TYR A 291 -10.13 -21.63 9.94
CA TYR A 291 -9.03 -21.35 10.86
C TYR A 291 -7.99 -22.48 10.91
N PRO A 292 -8.36 -23.77 11.02
CA PRO A 292 -7.38 -24.85 10.93
C PRO A 292 -6.70 -24.95 9.56
N SER A 293 -7.37 -24.49 8.48
CA SER A 293 -6.73 -24.38 7.16
C SER A 293 -5.63 -23.32 7.17
N TYR A 294 -5.86 -22.18 7.81
CA TYR A 294 -4.85 -21.12 7.95
C TYR A 294 -3.65 -21.60 8.77
N CYS A 295 -3.89 -22.25 9.92
CA CYS A 295 -2.82 -22.81 10.75
C CYS A 295 -1.95 -23.83 10.00
N ARG A 296 -2.57 -24.67 9.15
CA ARG A 296 -1.84 -25.63 8.30
C ARG A 296 -0.96 -24.93 7.26
N ILE A 297 -1.45 -23.85 6.64
CA ILE A 297 -0.68 -23.04 5.70
C ILE A 297 0.56 -22.47 6.40
N ILE A 298 0.38 -21.84 7.56
CA ILE A 298 1.46 -21.25 8.35
C ILE A 298 2.47 -22.31 8.78
N SER A 299 2.01 -23.47 9.25
CA SER A 299 2.87 -24.59 9.61
C SER A 299 3.70 -25.10 8.43
N SER A 300 3.13 -25.10 7.23
CA SER A 300 3.81 -25.47 5.98
C SER A 300 4.89 -24.45 5.61
N ILE A 301 4.60 -23.15 5.76
CA ILE A 301 5.59 -22.07 5.58
C ILE A 301 6.71 -22.20 6.61
N ALA A 302 6.38 -22.41 7.88
CA ALA A 302 7.36 -22.59 8.94
C ALA A 302 8.30 -23.77 8.64
N ARG A 303 7.75 -24.88 8.13
CA ARG A 303 8.55 -26.02 7.66
C ARG A 303 9.45 -25.62 6.51
N HIS A 304 8.92 -24.98 5.47
CA HIS A 304 9.70 -24.51 4.32
C HIS A 304 10.87 -23.61 4.75
N LEU A 305 10.63 -22.62 5.61
CA LEU A 305 11.67 -21.74 6.15
C LEU A 305 12.75 -22.52 6.91
N ARG A 306 12.38 -23.52 7.74
CA ARG A 306 13.31 -24.40 8.47
C ARG A 306 14.19 -25.27 7.57
N HIS A 307 13.71 -25.64 6.38
CA HIS A 307 14.47 -26.44 5.42
C HIS A 307 15.26 -25.61 4.41
N THR A 308 14.97 -24.31 4.30
CA THR A 308 15.65 -23.40 3.38
C THR A 308 16.53 -22.41 4.16
N ILE A 309 16.01 -21.21 4.42
CA ILE A 309 16.74 -20.07 5.00
C ILE A 309 17.26 -20.38 6.41
N LEU A 310 16.51 -21.13 7.21
CA LEU A 310 16.82 -21.37 8.62
C LEU A 310 17.55 -22.70 8.87
N HIS A 311 17.93 -23.43 7.81
CA HIS A 311 18.56 -24.75 7.94
C HIS A 311 19.84 -24.69 8.80
N SER A 312 20.67 -23.66 8.61
CA SER A 312 21.89 -23.38 9.38
C SER A 312 21.64 -22.82 10.79
N HIS A 313 20.43 -22.37 11.10
CA HIS A 313 20.11 -21.60 12.31
C HIS A 313 19.26 -22.38 13.33
N LYS A 314 19.01 -23.68 13.12
CA LYS A 314 18.24 -24.53 14.05
C LYS A 314 18.71 -24.46 15.51
N ASN A 315 20.03 -24.48 15.72
CA ASN A 315 20.61 -24.36 17.07
C ASN A 315 20.48 -22.94 17.65
N CYS A 316 20.53 -21.91 16.79
CA CYS A 316 20.34 -20.53 17.20
C CYS A 316 18.90 -20.31 17.72
N ILE A 317 17.92 -20.91 17.05
CA ILE A 317 16.50 -20.88 17.47
C ILE A 317 16.34 -21.53 18.85
N LYS A 318 16.91 -22.73 19.06
CA LYS A 318 16.82 -23.45 20.35
C LYS A 318 17.47 -22.69 21.51
N ARG A 319 18.56 -21.97 21.25
CA ARG A 319 19.33 -21.26 22.28
C ARG A 319 18.86 -19.84 22.53
N TYR A 320 17.92 -19.33 21.74
CA TYR A 320 17.59 -17.91 21.70
C TYR A 320 17.27 -17.31 23.08
N TYR A 321 16.50 -18.01 23.92
CA TYR A 321 16.17 -17.62 25.29
C TYR A 321 17.00 -18.33 26.38
N VAL A 322 17.88 -19.26 26.00
CA VAL A 322 18.75 -19.99 26.94
C VAL A 322 20.07 -19.24 27.15
N ASP A 323 20.59 -18.60 26.10
CA ASP A 323 21.81 -17.81 26.18
C ASP A 323 21.55 -16.52 26.99
N LYS A 324 22.50 -16.18 27.88
CA LYS A 324 22.50 -14.97 28.72
C LYS A 324 22.11 -13.71 27.92
N ASP A 325 21.54 -12.72 28.60
CA ASP A 325 20.98 -11.55 27.91
C ASP A 325 22.00 -10.74 27.11
N ASN A 326 23.25 -10.73 27.57
CA ASN A 326 24.37 -10.07 26.91
C ASN A 326 24.99 -10.86 25.74
N ALA A 327 24.49 -12.07 25.43
CA ALA A 327 25.02 -12.88 24.34
C ALA A 327 24.52 -12.36 22.98
N PRO A 328 25.39 -12.33 21.93
CA PRO A 328 24.98 -11.84 20.62
C PRO A 328 23.88 -12.74 20.05
N LYS A 329 22.70 -12.16 19.80
CA LYS A 329 21.53 -12.90 19.31
C LYS A 329 21.57 -13.04 17.78
N CYS A 330 21.12 -14.18 17.26
CA CYS A 330 21.09 -14.45 15.83
C CYS A 330 19.87 -13.80 15.16
N PRO A 331 20.03 -12.97 14.10
CA PRO A 331 18.90 -12.27 13.46
C PRO A 331 17.89 -13.23 12.83
N PHE A 332 18.34 -14.36 12.29
CA PHE A 332 17.47 -15.41 11.75
C PHE A 332 16.64 -16.11 12.84
N ALA A 333 17.21 -16.31 14.02
CA ALA A 333 16.52 -16.92 15.15
C ALA A 333 15.48 -15.95 15.74
N PHE A 334 15.86 -14.70 15.94
CA PHE A 334 14.94 -13.61 16.31
C PHE A 334 13.76 -13.58 15.34
N ALA A 335 14.05 -13.49 14.03
CA ALA A 335 12.99 -13.31 13.05
C ALA A 335 12.00 -14.46 13.04
N TYR A 336 12.48 -15.71 13.10
CA TYR A 336 11.62 -16.88 13.13
C TYR A 336 10.75 -16.96 14.38
N ILE A 337 11.31 -16.68 15.55
CA ILE A 337 10.60 -16.76 16.83
C ILE A 337 9.52 -15.68 16.88
N HIS A 338 9.88 -14.40 16.71
CA HIS A 338 8.89 -13.33 16.81
C HIS A 338 7.83 -13.41 15.69
N TRP A 339 8.22 -13.84 14.49
CA TRP A 339 7.28 -14.16 13.41
C TRP A 339 6.26 -15.22 13.84
N ARG A 340 6.71 -16.38 14.33
CA ARG A 340 5.85 -17.48 14.81
C ARG A 340 4.86 -16.99 15.88
N THR A 341 5.30 -16.10 16.78
CA THR A 341 4.42 -15.54 17.83
C THR A 341 3.28 -14.78 17.20
N GLN A 342 3.59 -13.91 16.24
CA GLN A 342 2.59 -13.07 15.57
C GLN A 342 1.64 -13.87 14.68
N VAL A 343 2.14 -14.84 13.91
CA VAL A 343 1.29 -15.55 12.93
C VAL A 343 0.52 -16.73 13.54
N GLU A 344 0.90 -17.22 14.72
CA GLU A 344 0.18 -18.32 15.40
C GLU A 344 -0.43 -17.93 16.75
N ARG A 345 -0.33 -16.66 17.19
CA ARG A 345 -0.93 -16.15 18.44
C ARG A 345 -0.45 -16.90 19.69
N TYR A 346 0.85 -17.17 19.77
CA TYR A 346 1.44 -17.53 21.05
C TYR A 346 1.36 -16.33 21.99
N ARG A 347 1.15 -16.58 23.29
CA ARG A 347 1.14 -15.49 24.27
C ARG A 347 2.49 -14.79 24.24
N ASN A 348 3.56 -15.58 24.33
CA ASN A 348 4.92 -15.09 24.44
C ASN A 348 5.79 -15.71 23.34
N SER A 349 6.92 -15.10 23.03
CA SER A 349 7.90 -15.67 22.08
C SER A 349 8.67 -16.86 22.63
N GLN A 350 8.81 -16.96 23.96
CA GLN A 350 9.40 -18.11 24.64
C GLN A 350 8.60 -19.39 24.43
N ASP A 351 7.28 -19.24 24.31
CA ASP A 351 6.30 -20.32 24.18
C ASP A 351 6.51 -21.17 22.91
N ILE A 352 7.12 -20.62 21.87
CA ILE A 352 7.40 -21.34 20.61
C ILE A 352 8.41 -22.47 20.81
N THR A 353 9.29 -22.32 21.80
CA THR A 353 10.30 -23.32 22.13
C THR A 353 9.86 -24.29 23.22
N SER A 354 8.73 -24.03 23.88
CA SER A 354 8.13 -24.88 24.92
C SER A 354 7.00 -25.75 24.35
N ILE A 355 6.46 -26.67 25.15
CA ILE A 355 5.32 -27.56 24.78
C ILE A 355 3.98 -26.78 24.79
N SER A 356 4.02 -25.45 24.76
CA SER A 356 2.82 -24.62 24.84
C SER A 356 2.00 -24.66 23.54
N SER A 357 0.69 -24.48 23.70
CA SER A 357 -0.25 -24.38 22.58
C SER A 357 -0.59 -22.91 22.29
N PRO A 358 -0.83 -22.56 21.02
CA PRO A 358 -1.47 -21.30 20.64
C PRO A 358 -2.74 -20.99 21.42
N MET A 359 -3.07 -19.70 21.55
CA MET A 359 -4.36 -19.29 22.13
C MET A 359 -5.53 -19.83 21.31
N ILE A 360 -6.43 -20.57 21.97
CA ILE A 360 -7.70 -21.04 21.39
C ILE A 360 -8.71 -19.89 21.48
N VAL A 361 -9.41 -19.63 20.38
CA VAL A 361 -10.53 -18.68 20.34
C VAL A 361 -11.78 -19.47 19.97
N THR A 362 -12.86 -19.26 20.71
CA THR A 362 -14.22 -19.69 20.36
C THR A 362 -14.98 -18.46 19.87
N PRO A 363 -14.94 -18.11 18.59
CA PRO A 363 -15.41 -16.81 18.18
C PRO A 363 -16.87 -16.84 17.71
N GLU A 364 -17.56 -15.74 17.99
CA GLU A 364 -18.85 -15.37 17.41
C GLU A 364 -18.73 -14.98 15.92
N GLU A 365 -17.50 -14.90 15.40
CA GLU A 365 -17.15 -14.42 14.06
C GLU A 365 -15.97 -15.22 13.45
N VAL A 366 -15.77 -15.15 12.14
CA VAL A 366 -14.57 -15.73 11.52
C VAL A 366 -13.33 -14.91 11.91
N LYS A 367 -12.41 -15.51 12.68
CA LYS A 367 -11.12 -14.91 13.01
C LYS A 367 -9.99 -15.34 12.05
N PHE A 368 -9.01 -14.46 11.90
CA PHE A 368 -7.79 -14.68 11.12
C PHE A 368 -6.60 -14.97 12.06
N PRO A 369 -5.53 -15.64 11.57
CA PRO A 369 -4.51 -16.23 12.44
C PRO A 369 -3.53 -15.22 13.02
N PHE A 370 -3.49 -13.97 12.54
CA PHE A 370 -2.50 -13.01 12.99
C PHE A 370 -2.89 -12.40 14.34
N GLN A 371 -1.91 -12.14 15.20
CA GLN A 371 -2.12 -11.43 16.47
C GLN A 371 -2.45 -9.94 16.24
N ALA A 372 -1.87 -9.34 15.20
CA ALA A 372 -2.15 -8.00 14.71
C ALA A 372 -2.28 -8.03 13.16
N HIS A 373 -2.80 -6.97 12.55
CA HIS A 373 -2.92 -6.82 11.07
C HIS A 373 -3.98 -7.70 10.40
N ASN A 374 -5.06 -8.01 11.13
CA ASN A 374 -6.23 -8.66 10.56
C ASN A 374 -7.14 -7.69 9.79
N ASP A 375 -6.96 -6.36 9.92
CA ASP A 375 -7.85 -5.33 9.37
C ASP A 375 -8.17 -5.53 7.88
N PHE A 376 -7.18 -5.89 7.06
CA PHE A 376 -7.41 -6.17 5.65
C PHE A 376 -8.34 -7.36 5.45
N PHE A 377 -8.09 -8.46 6.17
CA PHE A 377 -8.83 -9.70 6.06
C PHE A 377 -10.26 -9.54 6.57
N GLU A 378 -10.41 -8.88 7.71
CA GLU A 378 -11.70 -8.57 8.32
C GLU A 378 -12.51 -7.62 7.43
N LYS A 379 -11.87 -6.58 6.85
CA LYS A 379 -12.51 -5.69 5.90
C LYS A 379 -12.94 -6.43 4.63
N LEU A 380 -12.08 -7.27 4.06
CA LEU A 380 -12.40 -8.06 2.87
C LEU A 380 -13.55 -9.03 3.13
N PHE A 381 -13.53 -9.71 4.28
CA PHE A 381 -14.61 -10.59 4.72
C PHE A 381 -15.92 -9.81 4.91
N SER A 382 -15.87 -8.65 5.56
CA SER A 382 -17.03 -7.78 5.74
C SER A 382 -17.60 -7.26 4.42
N GLN A 383 -16.73 -6.86 3.47
CA GLN A 383 -17.15 -6.41 2.14
C GLN A 383 -17.81 -7.52 1.35
N TRP A 384 -17.22 -8.72 1.35
CA TRP A 384 -17.82 -9.89 0.72
C TRP A 384 -19.17 -10.22 1.37
N SER A 385 -19.23 -10.20 2.71
CA SER A 385 -20.46 -10.46 3.48
C SER A 385 -21.57 -9.45 3.18
N LYS A 386 -21.25 -8.18 2.96
CA LYS A 386 -22.23 -7.17 2.55
C LYS A 386 -22.69 -7.32 1.10
N ALA A 387 -21.82 -7.82 0.22
CA ALA A 387 -22.14 -8.02 -1.19
C ALA A 387 -22.96 -9.30 -1.43
N SER A 388 -22.70 -10.36 -0.66
CA SER A 388 -23.52 -11.57 -0.61
C SER A 388 -24.74 -11.37 0.29
N HIS A 389 -25.86 -12.07 0.04
CA HIS A 389 -26.97 -12.08 1.00
C HIS A 389 -26.59 -12.80 2.31
N ASP A 390 -25.70 -13.80 2.22
CA ASP A 390 -25.12 -14.55 3.34
C ASP A 390 -23.76 -15.14 2.91
N ILE A 391 -22.64 -14.64 3.46
CA ILE A 391 -21.30 -15.16 3.13
C ILE A 391 -21.12 -16.61 3.57
N THR A 392 -21.91 -17.07 4.53
CA THR A 392 -21.80 -18.45 5.00
C THR A 392 -22.36 -19.47 4.01
N GLU A 393 -23.03 -19.01 2.96
CA GLU A 393 -23.47 -19.83 1.82
C GLU A 393 -22.43 -19.91 0.69
N GLU A 394 -21.41 -19.04 0.72
CA GLU A 394 -20.27 -19.09 -0.18
C GLU A 394 -19.49 -20.39 0.01
N SER A 395 -18.96 -20.94 -1.08
CA SER A 395 -18.17 -22.17 -1.00
C SER A 395 -16.96 -21.98 -0.09
N ARG A 396 -16.72 -22.98 0.77
CA ARG A 396 -15.51 -23.03 1.60
C ARG A 396 -14.24 -23.07 0.74
N SER A 397 -14.32 -23.65 -0.45
CA SER A 397 -13.23 -23.68 -1.42
C SER A 397 -12.85 -22.27 -1.88
N SER A 398 -13.84 -21.41 -2.16
CA SER A 398 -13.63 -20.01 -2.52
C SER A 398 -12.92 -19.23 -1.42
N LEU A 399 -13.48 -19.31 -0.22
CA LEU A 399 -12.97 -18.56 0.94
C LEU A 399 -11.56 -19.03 1.31
N LYS A 400 -11.31 -20.35 1.30
CA LYS A 400 -9.96 -20.91 1.50
C LYS A 400 -8.98 -20.48 0.41
N TRP A 401 -9.42 -20.35 -0.84
CA TRP A 401 -8.53 -19.91 -1.91
C TRP A 401 -8.08 -18.46 -1.71
N ILE A 402 -9.02 -17.54 -1.48
CA ILE A 402 -8.71 -16.12 -1.30
C ILE A 402 -7.94 -15.88 -0.01
N PHE A 403 -8.51 -16.28 1.13
CA PHE A 403 -7.92 -15.99 2.42
C PHE A 403 -6.68 -16.85 2.67
N GLY A 404 -6.67 -18.11 2.25
CA GLY A 404 -5.49 -18.97 2.39
C GLY A 404 -4.29 -18.46 1.59
N ARG A 405 -4.48 -18.00 0.34
CA ARG A 405 -3.41 -17.39 -0.47
C ARG A 405 -2.91 -16.08 0.13
N SER A 406 -3.84 -15.23 0.57
CA SER A 406 -3.52 -13.97 1.25
C SER A 406 -2.72 -14.21 2.53
N VAL A 407 -3.18 -15.13 3.39
CA VAL A 407 -2.49 -15.54 4.63
C VAL A 407 -1.11 -16.05 4.29
N ALA A 408 -0.96 -16.95 3.31
CA ALA A 408 0.34 -17.49 2.94
C ALA A 408 1.33 -16.38 2.53
N HIS A 409 0.88 -15.44 1.70
CA HIS A 409 1.72 -14.36 1.21
C HIS A 409 2.10 -13.38 2.33
N VAL A 410 1.11 -12.91 3.10
CA VAL A 410 1.33 -11.98 4.22
C VAL A 410 2.20 -12.63 5.31
N SER A 411 1.95 -13.89 5.68
CA SER A 411 2.79 -14.62 6.63
C SER A 411 4.24 -14.68 6.17
N LEU A 412 4.51 -14.94 4.89
CA LEU A 412 5.88 -14.98 4.40
C LEU A 412 6.53 -13.59 4.41
N LEU A 413 5.80 -12.54 4.03
CA LEU A 413 6.29 -11.16 4.08
C LEU A 413 6.62 -10.70 5.50
N LEU A 414 5.77 -11.05 6.48
CA LEU A 414 6.03 -10.78 7.89
C LEU A 414 7.37 -11.38 8.35
N PHE A 415 7.70 -12.60 7.94
CA PHE A 415 8.99 -13.20 8.28
C PHE A 415 10.18 -12.38 7.77
N TYR A 416 10.12 -11.93 6.51
CA TYR A 416 11.19 -11.11 5.92
C TYR A 416 11.28 -9.73 6.56
N GLN A 417 10.15 -9.16 6.97
CA GLN A 417 10.13 -7.91 7.70
C GLN A 417 10.84 -8.05 9.05
N TYR A 418 10.56 -9.11 9.81
CA TYR A 418 11.27 -9.41 11.05
C TYR A 418 12.78 -9.58 10.83
N LEU A 419 13.16 -10.21 9.72
CA LEU A 419 14.56 -10.41 9.36
C LEU A 419 15.26 -9.09 9.01
N ARG A 420 14.56 -8.18 8.32
CA ARG A 420 15.02 -6.81 8.06
C ARG A 420 15.13 -5.99 9.34
N TYR A 421 14.13 -6.03 10.20
CA TYR A 421 14.17 -5.36 11.49
C TYR A 421 15.42 -5.77 12.27
N ALA A 422 15.72 -7.07 12.28
CA ALA A 422 16.93 -7.60 12.92
C ALA A 422 18.23 -7.12 12.27
N SER A 423 18.23 -6.83 10.97
CA SER A 423 19.42 -6.31 10.27
C SER A 423 19.76 -4.87 10.64
N ILE A 424 18.73 -4.05 10.91
CA ILE A 424 18.85 -2.62 11.17
C ILE A 424 19.12 -2.38 12.66
N ASN A 425 18.40 -3.07 13.54
CA ASN A 425 18.43 -2.82 14.97
C ASN A 425 19.34 -3.80 15.69
N LYS A 426 20.66 -3.59 15.72
CA LYS A 426 21.60 -4.56 16.33
C LYS A 426 21.34 -4.87 17.82
N GLU A 427 20.57 -4.01 18.48
CA GLU A 427 20.06 -4.16 19.85
C GLU A 427 18.56 -4.52 19.83
N PHE A 428 18.15 -5.52 19.06
CA PHE A 428 16.78 -6.07 19.12
C PHE A 428 16.60 -6.81 20.47
N ASP A 429 16.51 -6.02 21.54
CA ASP A 429 16.47 -6.43 22.94
C ASP A 429 15.13 -7.08 23.31
N GLN A 430 15.18 -7.88 24.37
CA GLN A 430 14.28 -8.98 24.72
C GLN A 430 12.86 -8.59 25.18
N SER A 431 12.53 -7.30 25.19
CA SER A 431 11.32 -6.77 25.83
C SER A 431 10.22 -6.37 24.86
N ALA A 432 10.52 -6.18 23.56
CA ALA A 432 9.51 -5.82 22.57
C ALA A 432 8.68 -7.06 22.16
N TYR A 433 7.59 -7.31 22.89
CA TYR A 433 6.58 -8.34 22.57
C TYR A 433 6.03 -8.21 21.15
N ILE A 434 5.94 -6.98 20.67
CA ILE A 434 5.40 -6.62 19.37
C ILE A 434 6.41 -5.66 18.74
N VAL A 435 7.17 -6.14 17.76
CA VAL A 435 7.81 -5.22 16.81
C VAL A 435 6.67 -4.49 16.11
N PRO A 436 6.62 -3.15 16.13
CA PRO A 436 5.59 -2.42 15.42
C PRO A 436 5.67 -2.82 13.96
N PHE A 437 4.62 -3.44 13.46
CA PHE A 437 4.51 -3.77 12.06
C PHE A 437 4.55 -2.49 11.25
N GLN A 438 5.62 -2.38 10.48
CA GLN A 438 5.73 -1.41 9.42
C GLN A 438 5.17 -2.05 8.15
N THR A 439 4.17 -1.44 7.52
CA THR A 439 3.81 -1.88 6.14
C THR A 439 4.95 -1.66 5.15
N GLU A 440 5.98 -0.91 5.57
CA GLU A 440 7.24 -0.78 4.88
C GLU A 440 7.77 -2.15 4.46
N ASN A 441 7.91 -2.32 3.14
CA ASN A 441 8.45 -3.45 2.38
C ASN A 441 7.51 -4.65 2.15
N ILE A 442 6.23 -4.54 2.50
CA ILE A 442 5.20 -5.49 2.02
C ILE A 442 4.85 -5.09 0.60
N ARG A 443 5.35 -5.83 -0.39
CA ARG A 443 5.02 -5.55 -1.79
C ARG A 443 3.51 -5.62 -2.02
N PRO A 444 2.96 -4.72 -2.85
CA PRO A 444 1.55 -4.72 -3.13
C PRO A 444 1.16 -6.01 -3.87
N PHE A 445 0.09 -6.62 -3.38
CA PHE A 445 -0.65 -7.64 -4.11
C PHE A 445 -2.13 -7.31 -4.09
N PHE A 446 -2.85 -7.86 -5.05
CA PHE A 446 -4.28 -7.64 -5.15
C PHE A 446 -4.98 -8.80 -5.82
N PHE A 447 -6.30 -8.82 -5.65
CA PHE A 447 -7.19 -9.77 -6.29
C PHE A 447 -8.17 -9.06 -7.20
N THR A 448 -8.63 -9.74 -8.24
CA THR A 448 -9.91 -9.40 -8.89
C THR A 448 -10.97 -10.35 -8.35
N ILE A 449 -11.92 -9.80 -7.59
CA ILE A 449 -13.03 -10.51 -6.97
C ILE A 449 -14.31 -9.76 -7.30
N ASP A 450 -15.07 -10.28 -8.25
CA ASP A 450 -16.46 -9.88 -8.41
C ASP A 450 -17.30 -10.70 -7.41
N PHE A 451 -17.80 -10.05 -6.35
CA PHE A 451 -18.55 -10.74 -5.30
C PHE A 451 -19.86 -11.36 -5.77
N LEU A 452 -20.45 -10.83 -6.85
CA LEU A 452 -21.77 -11.21 -7.36
C LEU A 452 -21.66 -12.21 -8.51
N LYS A 453 -20.63 -12.10 -9.34
CA LYS A 453 -20.41 -13.03 -10.45
C LYS A 453 -19.66 -14.27 -10.00
N LYS A 454 -19.95 -15.39 -10.68
CA LYS A 454 -19.31 -16.69 -10.47
C LYS A 454 -18.03 -16.86 -11.29
N GLU A 455 -17.30 -15.78 -11.50
CA GLU A 455 -16.07 -15.78 -12.26
C GLU A 455 -14.90 -16.36 -11.43
N PRO A 456 -13.87 -16.92 -12.09
CA PRO A 456 -12.64 -17.32 -11.41
C PRO A 456 -11.98 -16.12 -10.73
N PHE A 457 -11.39 -16.36 -9.58
CA PHE A 457 -10.57 -15.36 -8.91
C PHE A 457 -9.19 -15.29 -9.55
N HIS A 458 -8.62 -14.10 -9.57
CA HIS A 458 -7.23 -13.89 -9.93
C HIS A 458 -6.50 -13.18 -8.79
N MET A 459 -5.29 -13.63 -8.49
CA MET A 459 -4.35 -12.98 -7.59
C MET A 459 -3.15 -12.50 -8.41
N TYR A 460 -2.78 -11.25 -8.23
CA TYR A 460 -1.66 -10.61 -8.91
C TYR A 460 -0.57 -10.34 -7.88
N LEU A 461 0.58 -10.99 -8.08
CA LEU A 461 1.74 -10.91 -7.20
C LEU A 461 2.90 -10.24 -7.92
N GLU A 462 3.44 -9.17 -7.36
CA GLU A 462 4.67 -8.57 -7.88
C GLU A 462 5.86 -9.52 -7.70
N THR A 463 6.70 -9.67 -8.73
CA THR A 463 7.82 -10.62 -8.76
C THR A 463 9.02 -10.14 -7.94
N GLU A 464 9.64 -11.08 -7.22
CA GLU A 464 10.79 -10.80 -6.35
C GLU A 464 12.11 -10.78 -7.11
N GLN A 465 12.74 -9.61 -7.22
CA GLN A 465 14.12 -9.51 -7.73
C GLN A 465 15.18 -9.34 -6.62
N VAL A 466 14.79 -9.04 -5.37
CA VAL A 466 15.72 -8.45 -4.36
C VAL A 466 15.97 -9.31 -3.11
N ARG A 467 15.22 -10.41 -2.88
CA ARG A 467 15.34 -11.17 -1.61
C ARG A 467 16.69 -11.86 -1.40
N SER A 468 17.35 -12.32 -2.47
CA SER A 468 18.65 -13.02 -2.36
C SER A 468 19.79 -12.11 -1.89
N ALA A 469 19.84 -10.86 -2.37
CA ALA A 469 20.89 -9.91 -2.02
C ALA A 469 20.82 -9.47 -0.55
N PHE A 470 19.62 -9.24 -0.02
CA PHE A 470 19.43 -8.86 1.38
C PHE A 470 19.79 -9.99 2.36
N LEU A 471 19.46 -11.25 2.04
CA LEU A 471 19.83 -12.38 2.89
C LEU A 471 21.35 -12.55 3.02
N ALA A 472 22.11 -12.19 1.99
CA ALA A 472 23.57 -12.29 1.99
C ALA A 472 24.26 -11.29 2.92
N THR A 473 23.61 -10.18 3.28
CA THR A 473 24.19 -9.15 4.16
C THR A 473 24.08 -9.48 5.65
N LEU A 474 23.29 -10.49 6.01
CA LEU A 474 23.01 -10.86 7.40
C LEU A 474 24.01 -11.89 7.93
N ASN A 475 24.72 -11.53 9.00
CA ASN A 475 25.68 -12.41 9.64
C ASN A 475 25.09 -13.06 10.90
N CYS A 476 25.29 -14.38 11.03
CA CYS A 476 24.99 -15.10 12.26
C CYS A 476 26.21 -15.10 13.18
N PRO A 477 26.10 -14.66 14.44
CA PRO A 477 27.24 -14.58 15.36
C PRO A 477 27.78 -15.96 15.78
N HIS A 478 27.02 -17.03 15.55
CA HIS A 478 27.36 -18.38 16.00
C HIS A 478 27.92 -19.29 14.89
N THR A 479 28.16 -18.79 13.68
CA THR A 479 28.77 -19.57 12.58
C THR A 479 30.18 -20.04 12.90
N LYS A 480 30.96 -19.26 13.66
CA LYS A 480 32.32 -19.63 14.12
C LYS A 480 32.35 -20.91 14.97
N ILE A 481 31.39 -21.07 15.89
CA ILE A 481 31.36 -22.22 16.83
C ILE A 481 31.20 -23.57 16.09
N LYS A 482 30.50 -23.59 14.95
CA LYS A 482 30.35 -24.81 14.14
C LYS A 482 31.65 -25.16 13.42
N ARG A 483 32.39 -24.16 12.93
CA ARG A 483 33.69 -24.33 12.24
C ARG A 483 34.78 -24.75 13.22
N GLU A 484 34.79 -24.16 14.42
CA GLU A 484 35.69 -24.55 15.52
C GLU A 484 35.40 -25.95 16.04
N ARG A 485 34.13 -26.35 16.22
CA ARG A 485 33.79 -27.74 16.61
C ARG A 485 34.11 -28.78 15.52
N LEU A 486 33.99 -28.41 14.25
CA LEU A 486 34.40 -29.27 13.12
C LEU A 486 35.92 -29.41 13.05
N ASN A 487 36.66 -28.32 13.28
CA ASN A 487 38.12 -28.35 13.35
C ASN A 487 38.61 -29.13 14.58
N HIS A 488 37.98 -28.96 15.75
CA HIS A 488 38.29 -29.77 16.93
C HIS A 488 37.99 -31.25 16.71
N ARG A 489 36.85 -31.61 16.08
CA ARG A 489 36.57 -33.01 15.73
C ARG A 489 37.56 -33.58 14.73
N LYS A 490 38.07 -32.78 13.78
CA LYS A 490 39.13 -33.22 12.87
C LYS A 490 40.48 -33.38 13.57
N MET A 491 40.81 -32.52 14.53
CA MET A 491 42.00 -32.67 15.37
C MET A 491 41.92 -33.92 16.26
N PHE A 492 40.78 -34.17 16.91
CA PHE A 492 40.57 -35.39 17.70
C PHE A 492 40.61 -36.69 16.88
N LEU A 493 40.28 -36.64 15.58
CA LEU A 493 40.37 -37.79 14.68
C LEU A 493 41.79 -37.98 14.09
N THR A 494 42.65 -36.96 14.15
CA THR A 494 44.06 -37.04 13.71
C THR A 494 45.03 -37.31 14.86
N GLU A 495 44.59 -37.19 16.12
CA GLU A 495 45.33 -37.61 17.31
C GLU A 495 45.02 -39.07 17.73
N GLN A 496 44.14 -39.77 17.00
CA GLN A 496 43.79 -41.18 17.20
C GLN A 496 44.27 -42.10 16.05
N GLU A 497 44.98 -41.56 15.08
CA GLU A 497 45.81 -42.28 14.09
C GLU A 497 47.28 -42.13 14.49
#